data_AF-A0A357YES7-F1
#
_entry.id   AF-A0A357YES7-F1
#
_cell.length_a   1.000
_cell.length_b   1.000
_cell.length_c   1.000
_cell.angle_alpha   90.00
_cell.angle_beta   90.00
_cell.angle_gamma   90.00
#
_symmetry.space_group_name_H-M   'P 1'
#
loop_
_entity.id
_entity.type
_entity.pdbx_description
1 polymer ?
#
loop_
_entity_poly.entity_id
_entity_poly.type
_entity_poly.pdbx_seq_one_letter_code
_entity_poly.pdbx_strand_id
1 'polypeptide(L)'
;MIEVIKIAAPHFLYQLNGQGASNLGVIQKHLQKGGGKAQTASDGEPVRLKIKRLTIAGGKGMVDLSAFGGKRLQATLPPIVLTNLGGSKGITAEELSRTVLNALIRALEEAAARQGAEQLLRKQGGNALQRLLGQ
;
A
#
# COMPACT_ATOMS: atom_id res chain seq x y z
N MET A 1 6.13 -15.32 -17.96
CA MET A 1 7.02 -14.73 -16.93
C MET A 1 7.19 -13.26 -17.23
N ILE A 2 7.28 -12.41 -16.22
CA ILE A 2 7.49 -10.96 -16.34
C ILE A 2 8.87 -10.63 -15.75
N GLU A 3 9.76 -10.07 -16.56
CA GLU A 3 11.10 -9.68 -16.08
C GLU A 3 11.02 -8.47 -15.14
N VAL A 4 10.32 -7.42 -15.54
CA VAL A 4 10.29 -6.16 -14.79
C VAL A 4 8.90 -5.52 -14.82
N ILE A 5 8.44 -5.06 -13.66
CA ILE A 5 7.36 -4.08 -13.51
C ILE A 5 7.95 -2.78 -12.96
N LYS A 6 7.60 -1.64 -13.56
CA LYS A 6 8.02 -0.31 -13.11
C LYS A 6 6.78 0.53 -12.81
N ILE A 7 6.71 1.07 -11.60
CA ILE A 7 5.70 2.04 -11.19
C ILE A 7 6.43 3.36 -10.98
N ALA A 8 6.26 4.29 -11.93
CA ALA A 8 6.93 5.57 -11.92
C ALA A 8 6.06 6.66 -11.29
N ALA A 9 6.63 7.40 -10.35
CA ALA A 9 6.05 8.57 -9.70
C ALA A 9 4.59 8.40 -9.22
N PRO A 10 4.27 7.34 -8.45
CA PRO A 10 2.91 7.22 -7.92
C PRO A 10 2.63 8.34 -6.92
N HIS A 11 1.41 8.89 -7.00
CA HIS A 11 0.89 9.85 -6.04
C HIS A 11 -0.31 9.26 -5.31
N PHE A 12 -0.32 9.34 -3.99
CA PHE A 12 -1.44 8.81 -3.20
C PHE A 12 -1.67 9.60 -1.91
N LEU A 13 -2.90 9.50 -1.41
CA LEU A 13 -3.37 10.13 -0.19
C LEU A 13 -3.57 9.05 0.88
N TYR A 14 -2.97 9.23 2.05
CA TYR A 14 -3.30 8.52 3.27
C TYR A 14 -4.11 9.48 4.16
N GLN A 15 -5.41 9.25 4.27
CA GLN A 15 -6.30 10.07 5.06
C GLN A 15 -6.90 9.26 6.18
N LEU A 16 -6.94 9.84 7.38
CA LEU A 16 -7.71 9.31 8.50
C LEU A 16 -9.04 10.08 8.61
N ASN A 17 -10.11 9.35 8.90
CA ASN A 17 -11.38 9.96 9.32
C ASN A 17 -11.36 10.26 10.83
N GLY A 18 -12.41 10.94 11.34
CA GLY A 18 -12.53 11.27 12.77
C GLY A 18 -12.64 10.06 13.71
N GLN A 19 -12.84 8.85 13.18
CA GLN A 19 -12.85 7.58 13.92
C GLN A 19 -11.48 6.88 13.88
N GLY A 20 -10.48 7.46 13.21
CA GLY A 20 -9.16 6.87 13.02
C GLY A 20 -9.12 5.73 11.99
N ALA A 21 -10.13 5.56 11.15
CA ALA A 21 -10.07 4.65 10.01
C ALA A 21 -9.38 5.33 8.83
N SER A 22 -8.48 4.62 8.15
CA SER A 22 -7.77 5.14 6.97
C SER A 22 -8.38 4.66 5.65
N ASN A 23 -8.32 5.50 4.63
CA ASN A 23 -8.72 5.12 3.27
C ASN A 23 -7.89 3.94 2.72
N LEU A 24 -6.57 3.91 2.96
CA LEU A 24 -5.71 2.81 2.53
C LEU A 24 -6.02 1.51 3.28
N GLY A 25 -6.42 1.58 4.55
CA GLY A 25 -6.88 0.41 5.31
C GLY A 25 -8.22 -0.14 4.79
N VAL A 26 -9.11 0.72 4.30
CA VAL A 26 -10.34 0.30 3.62
C VAL A 26 -10.01 -0.40 2.29
N ILE A 27 -9.11 0.16 1.49
CA ILE A 27 -8.65 -0.47 0.24
C ILE A 27 -8.05 -1.84 0.51
N GLN A 28 -7.18 -1.97 1.52
CA GLN A 28 -6.57 -3.24 1.88
C GLN A 28 -7.63 -4.29 2.28
N LYS A 29 -8.64 -3.90 3.06
CA LYS A 29 -9.76 -4.79 3.42
C LYS A 29 -10.58 -5.22 2.21
N HIS A 30 -10.78 -4.35 1.22
CA HIS A 30 -11.47 -4.72 -0.02
C HIS A 30 -10.62 -5.65 -0.88
N LEU A 31 -9.30 -5.45 -0.92
CA LEU A 31 -8.39 -6.38 -1.60
C LEU A 31 -8.39 -7.77 -0.95
N GLN A 32 -8.60 -7.88 0.36
CA GLN A 32 -8.71 -9.18 1.06
C GLN A 32 -10.04 -9.91 0.83
N LYS A 33 -11.11 -9.18 0.50
CA LYS A 33 -12.45 -9.75 0.32
C LYS A 33 -12.69 -10.26 -1.11
N GLY A 34 -11.64 -10.35 -1.91
CA GLY A 34 -11.72 -10.56 -3.36
C GLY A 34 -12.15 -9.25 -4.03
N GLY A 35 -11.29 -8.69 -4.87
CA GLY A 35 -11.63 -7.54 -5.70
C GLY A 35 -12.97 -7.79 -6.40
N GLY A 36 -13.88 -6.81 -6.32
CA GLY A 36 -15.28 -6.97 -6.71
C GLY A 36 -15.43 -7.71 -8.03
N LYS A 37 -16.44 -8.61 -8.10
CA LYS A 37 -16.80 -9.46 -9.25
C LYS A 37 -16.22 -8.91 -10.55
N ALA A 38 -15.07 -9.41 -10.96
CA ALA A 38 -14.63 -9.24 -12.33
C ALA A 38 -15.74 -9.84 -13.20
N GLN A 39 -16.45 -8.99 -13.95
CA GLN A 39 -17.33 -9.49 -15.01
C GLN A 39 -16.45 -10.34 -15.93
N THR A 40 -16.87 -11.60 -16.07
CA THR A 40 -16.23 -12.71 -16.79
C THR A 40 -14.92 -13.25 -16.19
N ALA A 41 -14.98 -13.83 -15.00
CA ALA A 41 -14.15 -15.00 -14.72
C ALA A 41 -14.90 -16.24 -15.26
N SER A 42 -14.44 -16.79 -16.39
CA SER A 42 -14.65 -18.21 -16.68
C SER A 42 -14.15 -19.03 -15.48
N ASP A 43 -14.86 -20.09 -15.09
CA ASP A 43 -14.62 -21.01 -13.95
C ASP A 43 -13.25 -21.74 -13.96
N GLY A 44 -12.17 -21.03 -14.22
CA GLY A 44 -10.79 -21.54 -14.31
C GLY A 44 -9.93 -21.05 -13.14
N GLU A 45 -8.80 -21.74 -12.95
CA GLU A 45 -7.79 -21.35 -11.96
C GLU A 45 -7.36 -19.88 -12.16
N PRO A 46 -7.22 -19.08 -11.10
CA PRO A 46 -6.79 -17.68 -11.22
C PRO A 46 -5.45 -17.58 -11.93
N VAL A 47 -5.34 -16.63 -12.87
CA VAL A 47 -4.09 -16.36 -13.59
C VAL A 47 -2.97 -16.04 -12.60
N ARG A 48 -1.84 -16.75 -12.72
CA ARG A 48 -0.66 -16.58 -11.87
C ARG A 48 0.51 -15.99 -12.65
N LEU A 49 1.19 -15.02 -12.04
CA LEU A 49 2.34 -14.32 -12.62
C LEU A 49 3.62 -14.69 -11.89
N LYS A 50 4.73 -14.79 -12.61
CA LYS A 50 6.09 -14.84 -12.03
C LYS A 50 6.78 -13.53 -12.36
N ILE A 51 7.11 -12.73 -11.36
CA ILE A 51 7.71 -11.40 -11.57
C ILE A 51 9.09 -11.39 -10.94
N LYS A 52 10.12 -11.22 -11.76
CA LYS A 52 11.51 -11.20 -11.29
C LYS A 52 11.83 -9.93 -10.50
N ARG A 53 11.35 -8.77 -10.96
CA ARG A 53 11.55 -7.48 -10.28
C ARG A 53 10.36 -6.54 -10.43
N LEU A 54 9.94 -5.90 -9.35
CA LEU A 54 9.04 -4.75 -9.33
C LEU A 54 9.76 -3.58 -8.68
N THR A 55 9.73 -2.42 -9.34
CA THR A 55 10.33 -1.19 -8.82
C THR A 55 9.29 -0.09 -8.72
N ILE A 56 9.32 0.67 -7.63
CA ILE A 56 8.52 1.88 -7.44
C ILE A 56 9.49 3.01 -7.11
N ALA A 57 9.47 4.08 -7.90
CA ALA A 57 10.42 5.17 -7.75
C ALA A 57 9.76 6.53 -7.99
N GLY A 58 10.26 7.57 -7.32
CA GLY A 58 9.75 8.94 -7.43
C GLY A 58 8.36 9.15 -6.80
N GLY A 59 7.93 8.23 -5.93
CA GLY A 59 6.59 8.30 -5.33
C GLY A 59 6.45 9.47 -4.35
N LYS A 60 5.24 10.01 -4.27
CA LYS A 60 4.85 11.01 -3.26
C LYS A 60 3.59 10.57 -2.54
N GLY A 61 3.62 10.63 -1.22
CA GLY A 61 2.48 10.38 -0.36
C GLY A 61 2.08 11.65 0.35
N MET A 62 0.77 11.88 0.50
CA MET A 62 0.24 12.92 1.38
C MET A 62 -0.47 12.26 2.56
N VAL A 63 -0.07 12.60 3.78
CA VAL A 63 -0.77 12.22 5.01
C VAL A 63 -1.72 13.35 5.38
N ASP A 64 -3.01 13.08 5.46
CA ASP A 64 -4.02 14.04 5.89
C ASP A 64 -4.52 13.70 7.30
N LEU A 65 -4.14 14.57 8.24
CA LEU A 65 -4.50 14.49 9.67
C LEU A 65 -5.54 15.57 10.06
N SER A 66 -6.16 16.23 9.07
CA SER A 66 -7.07 17.37 9.31
C SER A 66 -8.29 16.97 10.17
N ALA A 67 -8.71 15.70 10.11
CA ALA A 67 -9.79 15.17 10.94
C ALA A 67 -9.49 15.23 12.46
N PHE A 68 -8.23 15.40 12.85
CA PHE A 68 -7.79 15.55 14.25
C PHE A 68 -7.24 16.96 14.55
N GLY A 69 -7.58 17.96 13.72
CA GLY A 69 -7.03 19.31 13.83
C GLY A 69 -5.55 19.40 13.44
N GLY A 70 -4.99 18.35 12.82
CA GLY A 70 -3.63 18.32 12.31
C GLY A 70 -3.49 18.99 10.94
N LYS A 71 -2.25 19.02 10.42
CA LYS A 71 -1.93 19.51 9.06
C LYS A 71 -1.78 18.33 8.09
N ARG A 72 -1.84 18.65 6.80
CA ARG A 72 -1.40 17.74 5.74
C ARG A 72 0.12 17.72 5.66
N LEU A 73 0.70 16.52 5.63
CA LEU A 73 2.14 16.30 5.52
C LEU A 73 2.45 15.63 4.20
N GLN A 74 3.36 16.21 3.42
CA GLN A 74 3.83 15.59 2.19
C GLN A 74 5.14 14.86 2.43
N ALA A 75 5.20 13.60 1.99
CA ALA A 75 6.35 12.73 2.10
C ALA A 75 6.80 12.27 0.72
N THR A 76 8.10 12.36 0.44
CA THR A 76 8.70 11.69 -0.71
C THR A 76 9.04 10.26 -0.30
N LEU A 77 8.60 9.28 -1.09
CA LEU A 77 8.83 7.88 -0.78
C LEU A 77 10.27 7.50 -1.14
N PRO A 78 10.95 6.70 -0.30
CA PRO A 78 12.15 6.01 -0.73
C PRO A 78 11.84 5.07 -1.91
N PRO A 79 12.80 4.80 -2.80
CA PRO A 79 12.63 3.79 -3.84
C PRO A 79 12.31 2.42 -3.23
N ILE A 80 11.31 1.73 -3.79
CA ILE A 80 10.92 0.38 -3.37
C ILE A 80 11.36 -0.60 -4.45
N VAL A 81 12.04 -1.66 -4.04
CA VAL A 81 12.42 -2.77 -4.93
C VAL A 81 11.92 -4.08 -4.33
N LEU A 82 11.07 -4.77 -5.06
CA LEU A 82 10.59 -6.11 -4.74
C LEU A 82 11.12 -7.09 -5.79
N THR A 83 11.56 -8.26 -5.36
CA THR A 83 12.13 -9.27 -6.26
C THR A 83 11.49 -10.62 -6.04
N ASN A 84 11.47 -11.45 -7.09
CA ASN A 84 10.99 -12.83 -7.03
C ASN A 84 9.54 -12.96 -6.50
N LEU A 85 8.63 -12.12 -7.01
CA LEU A 85 7.22 -12.18 -6.61
C LEU A 85 6.54 -13.40 -7.25
N GLY A 86 5.91 -14.22 -6.41
CA GLY A 86 5.22 -15.45 -6.79
C GLY A 86 6.09 -16.71 -6.80
N GLY A 87 7.42 -16.59 -6.80
CA GLY A 87 8.33 -17.75 -6.77
C GLY A 87 7.98 -18.82 -7.83
N SER A 88 8.06 -20.10 -7.45
CA SER A 88 7.74 -21.22 -8.35
C SER A 88 6.25 -21.37 -8.66
N LYS A 89 5.37 -20.99 -7.71
CA LYS A 89 3.91 -21.12 -7.83
C LYS A 89 3.25 -19.98 -8.60
N GLY A 90 3.90 -18.83 -8.71
CA GLY A 90 3.33 -17.60 -9.24
C GLY A 90 2.40 -16.90 -8.24
N ILE A 91 2.23 -15.59 -8.43
CA ILE A 91 1.39 -14.69 -7.62
C ILE A 91 0.12 -14.34 -8.40
N THR A 92 -1.03 -14.33 -7.72
CA THR A 92 -2.28 -13.85 -8.32
C THR A 92 -2.28 -12.31 -8.39
N ALA A 93 -3.18 -11.74 -9.18
CA ALA A 93 -3.36 -10.29 -9.25
C ALA A 93 -3.73 -9.68 -7.88
N GLU A 94 -4.52 -10.39 -7.07
CA GLU A 94 -4.91 -9.97 -5.73
C GLU A 94 -3.70 -9.93 -4.78
N GLU A 95 -2.93 -11.01 -4.73
CA GLU A 95 -1.73 -11.12 -3.90
C GLU A 95 -0.67 -10.07 -4.29
N LEU A 96 -0.52 -9.81 -5.60
CA LEU A 96 0.39 -8.78 -6.10
C LEU A 96 -0.07 -7.39 -5.66
N SER A 97 -1.36 -7.08 -5.80
CA SER A 97 -1.94 -5.80 -5.41
C SER A 97 -1.77 -5.54 -3.92
N ARG A 98 -2.00 -6.55 -3.08
CA ARG A 98 -1.77 -6.49 -1.63
C ARG A 98 -0.30 -6.25 -1.30
N THR A 99 0.61 -6.93 -1.99
CA THR A 99 2.05 -6.77 -1.80
C THR A 99 2.50 -5.35 -2.14
N VAL A 100 2.04 -4.80 -3.27
CA VAL A 100 2.35 -3.43 -3.70
C VAL A 100 1.79 -2.39 -2.73
N LEU A 101 0.52 -2.53 -2.32
CA LEU A 101 -0.10 -1.61 -1.37
C LEU A 101 0.64 -1.60 -0.02
N ASN A 102 0.96 -2.79 0.52
CA ASN A 102 1.70 -2.90 1.77
C ASN A 102 3.09 -2.25 1.69
N ALA A 103 3.78 -2.42 0.56
CA ALA A 103 5.10 -1.81 0.36
C ALA A 103 5.01 -0.27 0.30
N LEU A 104 3.99 0.28 -0.37
CA LEU A 104 3.74 1.73 -0.41
C LEU A 104 3.43 2.31 0.98
N ILE A 105 2.64 1.60 1.78
CA ILE A 105 2.30 2.04 3.14
C ILE A 105 3.54 2.06 4.03
N ARG A 106 4.34 0.99 4.03
CA ARG A 106 5.60 0.94 4.78
C ARG A 106 6.56 2.06 4.38
N ALA A 107 6.71 2.31 3.08
CA ALA A 107 7.55 3.40 2.59
C ALA A 107 7.04 4.79 3.02
N LEU A 108 5.72 4.99 3.11
CA LEU A 108 5.12 6.21 3.64
C LEU A 108 5.41 6.37 5.15
N GLU A 109 5.29 5.29 5.91
CA GLU A 109 5.62 5.27 7.35
C GLU A 109 7.08 5.64 7.59
N GLU A 110 8.01 5.03 6.85
CA GLU A 110 9.44 5.35 6.91
C GLU A 110 9.72 6.81 6.55
N ALA A 111 9.07 7.32 5.50
CA ALA A 111 9.25 8.70 5.07
C ALA A 111 8.72 9.69 6.12
N ALA A 112 7.57 9.40 6.73
CA ALA A 112 7.00 10.24 7.77
C ALA A 112 7.79 10.17 9.09
N ALA A 113 8.33 9.00 9.45
CA ALA A 113 9.22 8.85 10.61
C ALA A 113 10.47 9.72 10.47
N ARG A 114 11.10 9.73 9.28
CA ARG A 114 12.26 10.59 8.96
C ARG A 114 11.96 12.09 9.07
N GLN A 115 10.70 12.50 8.91
CA GLN A 115 10.27 13.89 9.04
C GLN A 115 9.91 14.29 10.48
N GLY A 116 10.14 13.41 11.47
CA GLY A 116 9.77 13.67 12.87
C GLY A 116 8.26 13.59 13.12
N ALA A 117 7.47 13.17 12.12
CA ALA A 117 6.03 12.99 12.24
C ALA A 117 5.65 11.65 12.89
N GLU A 118 6.63 10.83 13.30
CA GLU A 118 6.39 9.50 13.88
C GLU A 118 5.48 9.57 15.12
N GLN A 119 5.73 10.53 16.02
CA GLN A 119 4.90 10.69 17.20
C GLN A 119 3.48 11.18 16.86
N LEU A 120 3.31 11.99 15.81
CA LEU A 120 2.00 12.47 15.37
C LEU A 120 1.21 11.33 14.72
N LEU A 121 1.85 10.55 13.85
CA LEU A 121 1.26 9.35 13.27
C LEU A 121 0.93 8.30 14.34
N ARG A 122 1.78 8.11 15.35
CA ARG A 122 1.52 7.17 16.44
C ARG A 122 0.44 7.68 17.40
N LYS A 123 0.41 8.98 17.71
CA LYS A 123 -0.61 9.55 18.62
C LYS A 123 -1.98 9.68 17.96
N GLN A 124 -2.03 10.11 16.69
CA GLN A 124 -3.28 10.38 15.96
C GLN A 124 -3.73 9.19 15.10
N GLY A 125 -2.81 8.35 14.66
CA GLY A 125 -3.07 7.18 13.80
C GLY A 125 -2.52 5.86 14.35
N GLY A 126 -1.95 5.80 15.56
CA GLY A 126 -1.25 4.61 16.07
C GLY A 126 -2.14 3.37 16.12
N ASN A 127 -3.41 3.53 16.51
CA ASN A 127 -4.37 2.44 16.46
C ASN A 127 -4.78 2.05 15.02
N ALA A 128 -4.66 2.95 14.04
CA ALA A 128 -4.97 2.69 12.64
C ALA A 128 -3.82 1.95 11.94
N LEU A 129 -2.59 2.43 12.14
CA LEU A 129 -1.34 1.87 11.63
C LEU A 129 -1.06 0.49 12.22
N GLN A 130 -1.23 0.34 13.53
CA GLN A 130 -1.00 -0.93 14.22
C GLN A 130 -2.07 -2.00 13.87
N ARG A 131 -3.29 -1.59 13.51
CA ARG A 131 -4.33 -2.48 12.94
C ARG A 131 -4.09 -2.84 11.47
N LEU A 132 -3.26 -2.07 10.77
CA LEU A 132 -2.91 -2.28 9.36
C LEU A 132 -1.68 -3.19 9.22
N LEU A 133 -0.77 -3.11 10.21
CA LEU A 133 0.41 -3.96 10.36
C LEU A 133 0.18 -5.20 11.24
N GLY A 134 -0.96 -5.27 11.93
CA GLY A 134 -1.37 -6.35 12.83
C GLY A 134 -2.30 -7.36 12.15
N GLN A 135 -1.74 -8.10 11.18
CA GLN A 135 -2.01 -9.52 10.89
C GLN A 135 -0.72 -10.13 10.33
#